data_AF-A0A2V2RVW2-F1
#
_entry.id   AF-A0A2V2RVW2-F1
#
_cell.length_a   1.000
_cell.length_b   1.000
_cell.length_c   1.000
_cell.angle_alpha   90.00
_cell.angle_beta   90.00
_cell.angle_gamma   90.00
#
_symmetry.space_group_name_H-M   'P 1'
#
loop_
_entity.id
_entity.type
_entity.pdbx_description
1 polymer ?
#
loop_
_entity_poly.entity_id
_entity_poly.type
_entity_poly.pdbx_seq_one_letter_code
_entity_poly.pdbx_strand_id
1 'polypeptide(L)'
;MSPPAIVFQVPGSTNPAAAFHGKLTLSVSAQAGGQSSGVPLTYQWRFNGKDIGRATSSSYTLLGSQEATGTYTVLVANGAGTTSATWKVSMTYAGSYTAPGTLAYHLSTNAVGHAVGYSAVYSNMLELANWAPATYSGTNLALLTHAVWSSHCWLHGVRGLSATCIGYSNGYSGQFLVTMISPRHYLRAQHTGTPRSPIAFLATNNVLYWRKVVDQIQVGVSDTAVGMLDTDLPASVGYLPILPANYTNYLPTTGSSYVQAIGLHQDLSLFSQPMRFWDPNSVVWDRLIAPPFGLTTNWNIALYSGDSSNPDMLLIGNQLVLVTHHAAADGGPNYAPQISAINQRMHYLSTNNHVRTDYRLTTFPLGNWPVIH
;
A
#
# COMPACT_ATOMS: atom_id res chain seq x y z
N MET A 1 45.32 -27.19 32.25
CA MET A 1 44.27 -26.46 31.51
C MET A 1 44.83 -26.09 30.14
N SER A 2 44.09 -26.33 29.06
CA SER A 2 44.47 -25.82 27.73
C SER A 2 43.77 -24.49 27.44
N PRO A 3 44.29 -23.69 26.48
CA PRO A 3 43.51 -22.63 25.87
C PRO A 3 42.18 -23.16 25.30
N PRO A 4 41.13 -22.34 25.26
CA PRO A 4 39.86 -22.72 24.63
C PRO A 4 40.03 -22.87 23.12
N ALA A 5 39.31 -23.83 22.54
CA ALA A 5 39.18 -24.03 21.10
C ALA A 5 37.70 -23.95 20.70
N ILE A 6 37.40 -23.20 19.64
CA ILE A 6 36.05 -23.15 19.07
C ILE A 6 35.83 -24.43 18.26
N VAL A 7 34.82 -25.20 18.63
CA VAL A 7 34.47 -26.47 17.99
C VAL A 7 33.35 -26.26 16.97
N PHE A 8 32.42 -25.34 17.24
CA PHE A 8 31.36 -24.94 16.33
C PHE A 8 31.08 -23.45 16.42
N GLN A 9 30.64 -22.89 15.28
CA GLN A 9 30.11 -21.54 15.19
C GLN A 9 28.84 -21.55 14.33
N VAL A 10 27.83 -20.77 14.72
CA VAL A 10 26.57 -20.63 13.99
C VAL A 10 26.31 -19.15 13.72
N PRO A 11 26.00 -18.75 12.48
CA PRO A 11 26.09 -19.54 11.25
C PRO A 11 27.54 -20.00 10.97
N GLY A 12 27.68 -21.14 10.29
CA GLY A 12 29.00 -21.66 9.91
C GLY A 12 29.74 -20.75 8.91
N SER A 13 28.98 -20.02 8.07
CA SER A 13 29.50 -18.97 7.20
C SER A 13 30.02 -17.78 8.01
N THR A 14 31.21 -17.29 7.66
CA THR A 14 31.82 -16.09 8.24
C THR A 14 31.31 -14.78 7.64
N ASN A 15 30.49 -14.85 6.59
CA ASN A 15 29.84 -13.68 5.96
C ASN A 15 28.31 -13.82 5.98
N PRO A 16 27.67 -13.91 7.16
CA PRO A 16 26.23 -14.08 7.25
C PRO A 16 25.50 -12.79 6.87
N ALA A 17 24.25 -13.02 6.51
CA ALA A 17 23.30 -12.07 5.97
C ALA A 17 22.21 -11.83 7.03
N ALA A 18 22.08 -10.60 7.53
CA ALA A 18 20.96 -10.23 8.40
C ALA A 18 19.83 -9.58 7.57
N ALA A 19 18.58 -9.96 7.84
CA ALA A 19 17.40 -9.31 7.29
C ALA A 19 17.03 -8.07 8.13
N PHE A 20 16.61 -6.98 7.46
CA PHE A 20 16.18 -5.76 8.15
C PHE A 20 14.96 -6.05 9.07
N HIS A 21 15.02 -5.59 10.32
CA HIS A 21 14.09 -5.91 11.43
C HIS A 21 13.98 -7.40 11.80
N GLY A 22 14.73 -8.28 11.13
CA GLY A 22 14.86 -9.69 11.51
C GLY A 22 15.84 -9.87 12.67
N LYS A 23 15.74 -11.01 13.36
CA LYS A 23 16.72 -11.42 14.38
C LYS A 23 17.75 -12.35 13.74
N LEU A 24 19.03 -12.02 13.86
CA LEU A 24 20.14 -12.91 13.51
C LEU A 24 20.87 -13.29 14.81
N THR A 25 20.98 -14.60 15.08
CA THR A 25 21.71 -15.12 16.24
C THR A 25 23.06 -15.66 15.79
N LEU A 26 24.12 -15.10 16.37
CA LEU A 26 25.48 -15.60 16.27
C LEU A 26 25.79 -16.41 17.53
N SER A 27 26.42 -17.57 17.40
CA SER A 27 26.81 -18.36 18.58
C SER A 27 28.06 -19.18 18.34
N VAL A 28 28.73 -19.52 19.45
CA VAL A 28 29.89 -20.41 19.47
C VAL A 28 29.70 -21.53 20.49
N SER A 29 30.29 -22.68 20.18
CA SER A 29 30.58 -23.73 21.15
C SER A 29 32.08 -23.90 21.24
N ALA A 30 32.62 -23.79 22.45
CA ALA A 30 34.05 -23.88 22.72
C ALA A 30 34.33 -24.89 23.83
N GLN A 31 35.49 -25.54 23.74
CA GLN A 31 35.96 -26.54 24.68
C GLN A 31 37.39 -26.23 25.13
N ALA A 32 37.74 -26.63 26.36
CA ALA A 32 39.11 -26.58 26.85
C ALA A 32 39.47 -27.89 27.58
N GLY A 33 40.69 -28.38 27.38
CA GLY A 33 41.22 -29.55 28.07
C GLY A 33 41.46 -29.26 29.56
N GLY A 34 41.02 -30.17 30.42
CA GLY A 34 41.10 -30.00 31.88
C GLY A 34 40.02 -29.08 32.46
N GLN A 35 38.93 -28.87 31.71
CA GLN A 35 37.72 -28.19 32.18
C GLN A 35 36.97 -29.12 33.16
N SER A 36 37.54 -29.32 34.36
CA SER A 36 36.77 -29.84 35.50
C SER A 36 35.66 -28.85 35.84
N SER A 37 34.57 -29.31 36.44
CA SER A 37 33.48 -28.46 36.94
C SER A 37 34.04 -27.36 37.85
N GLY A 38 34.27 -26.16 37.31
CA GLY A 38 34.85 -25.05 38.07
C GLY A 38 35.65 -24.01 37.29
N VAL A 39 36.03 -24.24 36.02
CA VAL A 39 36.72 -23.22 35.20
C VAL A 39 35.81 -22.73 34.06
N PRO A 40 34.92 -21.75 34.33
CA PRO A 40 33.98 -21.27 33.33
C PRO A 40 34.68 -20.54 32.18
N LEU A 41 34.23 -20.79 30.95
CA LEU A 41 34.59 -19.96 29.81
C LEU A 41 33.93 -18.60 29.97
N THR A 42 34.68 -17.55 29.67
CA THR A 42 34.17 -16.18 29.61
C THR A 42 33.99 -15.78 28.15
N TYR A 43 32.92 -15.04 27.87
CA TYR A 43 32.60 -14.54 26.54
C TYR A 43 32.51 -13.03 26.58
N GLN A 44 32.98 -12.37 25.52
CA GLN A 44 32.76 -10.95 25.30
C GLN A 44 32.54 -10.70 23.81
N TRP A 45 31.34 -10.23 23.46
CA TRP A 45 31.03 -9.82 22.09
C TRP A 45 31.53 -8.42 21.80
N ARG A 46 31.99 -8.22 20.57
CA ARG A 46 32.53 -6.96 20.06
C ARG A 46 31.88 -6.65 18.71
N PHE A 47 31.55 -5.38 18.50
CA PHE A 47 31.12 -4.84 17.22
C PHE A 47 32.14 -3.82 16.72
N ASN A 48 32.68 -4.05 15.52
CA ASN A 48 33.73 -3.23 14.91
C ASN A 48 34.90 -2.92 15.87
N GLY A 49 35.29 -3.93 16.66
CA GLY A 49 36.40 -3.82 17.62
C GLY A 49 36.04 -3.14 18.94
N LYS A 50 34.78 -2.72 19.18
CA LYS A 50 34.34 -2.18 20.48
C LYS A 50 33.47 -3.19 21.22
N ASP A 51 33.64 -3.30 22.53
CA ASP A 51 32.85 -4.21 23.35
C ASP A 51 31.37 -3.83 23.34
N ILE A 52 30.51 -4.83 23.14
CA ILE A 52 29.06 -4.69 23.30
C ILE A 52 28.76 -4.91 24.77
N GLY A 53 28.24 -3.87 25.43
CA GLY A 53 27.98 -3.89 26.86
C GLY A 53 27.09 -5.07 27.26
N ARG A 54 27.52 -5.81 28.30
CA ARG A 54 26.79 -6.95 28.89
C ARG A 54 26.60 -8.18 27.97
N ALA A 55 27.16 -8.18 26.77
CA ALA A 55 27.08 -9.32 25.86
C ALA A 55 28.14 -10.37 26.22
N THR A 56 27.85 -11.17 27.25
CA THR A 56 28.77 -12.17 27.84
C THR A 56 28.30 -13.62 27.74
N SER A 57 27.30 -13.89 26.90
CA SER A 57 26.80 -15.23 26.62
C SER A 57 27.53 -15.86 25.43
N SER A 58 27.45 -17.19 25.31
CA SER A 58 27.97 -17.93 24.14
C SER A 58 27.21 -17.64 22.84
N SER A 59 26.07 -16.96 22.93
CA SER A 59 25.29 -16.44 21.81
C SER A 59 25.04 -14.94 21.93
N TYR A 60 24.87 -14.29 20.79
CA TYR A 60 24.45 -12.91 20.67
C TYR A 60 23.44 -12.77 19.54
N THR A 61 22.26 -12.26 19.87
CA THR A 61 21.20 -11.98 18.90
C THR A 61 21.17 -10.50 18.61
N LEU A 62 21.37 -10.14 17.34
CA LEU A 62 21.20 -8.77 16.86
C LEU A 62 19.84 -8.62 16.14
N LEU A 63 19.27 -7.42 16.25
CA LEU A 63 18.16 -6.98 15.42
C LEU A 63 18.74 -6.29 14.18
N GLY A 64 18.34 -6.72 12.97
CA GLY A 64 18.84 -6.15 11.73
C GLY A 64 18.44 -4.68 11.56
N SER A 65 19.43 -3.81 11.45
CA SER A 65 19.28 -2.37 11.14
C SER A 65 20.47 -1.92 10.30
N GLN A 66 20.41 -0.74 9.67
CA GLN A 66 21.54 -0.22 8.91
C GLN A 66 22.81 -0.08 9.78
N GLU A 67 22.63 0.30 11.05
CA GLU A 67 23.70 0.44 12.04
C GLU A 67 24.26 -0.90 12.54
N ALA A 68 23.57 -2.03 12.27
CA ALA A 68 24.00 -3.38 12.65
C ALA A 68 24.94 -4.03 11.61
N THR A 69 25.28 -3.34 10.52
CA THR A 69 26.24 -3.84 9.53
C THR A 69 27.67 -3.72 10.06
N GLY A 70 28.44 -4.81 10.05
CA GLY A 70 29.84 -4.74 10.46
C GLY A 70 30.43 -6.06 10.92
N THR A 71 31.57 -5.95 11.59
CA THR A 71 32.31 -7.11 12.08
C THR A 71 31.90 -7.41 13.51
N TYR A 72 31.37 -8.62 13.73
CA TYR A 72 31.07 -9.16 15.05
C TYR A 72 32.13 -10.18 15.42
N THR A 73 32.76 -9.98 16.57
CA THR A 73 33.76 -10.90 17.10
C THR A 73 33.36 -11.31 18.51
N VAL A 74 33.39 -12.60 18.82
CA VAL A 74 33.32 -13.08 20.20
C VAL A 74 34.69 -13.53 20.65
N LEU A 75 35.15 -13.01 21.78
CA LEU A 75 36.33 -13.50 22.47
C LEU A 75 35.89 -14.56 23.47
N VAL A 76 36.54 -15.72 23.44
CA VAL A 76 36.32 -16.82 24.39
C VAL A 76 37.60 -17.04 25.16
N ALA A 77 37.58 -16.87 26.48
CA ALA A 77 38.78 -16.90 27.31
C ALA A 77 38.63 -17.78 28.56
N ASN A 78 39.76 -18.34 28.99
CA ASN A 78 39.98 -18.93 30.31
C ASN A 78 41.38 -18.51 30.82
N GLY A 79 41.77 -18.99 32.01
CA GLY A 79 43.09 -18.65 32.59
C GLY A 79 44.30 -19.15 31.81
N ALA A 80 44.14 -20.00 30.79
CA ALA A 80 45.22 -20.54 29.97
C ALA A 80 45.36 -19.84 28.61
N GLY A 81 44.37 -19.03 28.19
CA GLY A 81 44.45 -18.28 26.94
C GLY A 81 43.10 -17.81 26.40
N THR A 82 43.11 -17.31 25.16
CA THR A 82 41.95 -16.75 24.47
C THR A 82 41.88 -17.25 23.04
N THR A 83 40.68 -17.47 22.55
CA THR A 83 40.36 -17.73 21.14
C THR A 83 39.22 -16.82 20.68
N SER A 84 38.93 -16.78 19.38
CA SER A 84 37.86 -15.92 18.84
C SER A 84 37.21 -16.47 17.59
N ALA A 85 35.93 -16.18 17.42
CA ALA A 85 35.21 -16.32 16.14
C ALA A 85 34.81 -14.94 15.63
N THR A 86 34.80 -14.77 14.31
CA THR A 86 34.48 -13.51 13.65
C THR A 86 33.50 -13.73 12.51
N TRP A 87 32.48 -12.89 12.46
CA TRP A 87 31.53 -12.77 11.36
C TRP A 87 31.57 -11.36 10.79
N LYS A 88 31.64 -11.24 9.47
CA LYS A 88 31.33 -10.00 8.74
C LYS A 88 29.86 -10.03 8.38
N VAL A 89 29.05 -9.44 9.25
CA VAL A 89 27.60 -9.36 9.03
C VAL A 89 27.36 -8.28 7.98
N SER A 90 26.81 -8.71 6.85
CA SER A 90 26.23 -7.82 5.86
C SER A 90 24.73 -7.72 6.07
N MET A 91 24.16 -6.58 5.73
CA MET A 91 22.73 -6.48 5.56
C MET A 91 22.38 -6.97 4.17
N THR A 92 21.39 -7.84 4.07
CA THR A 92 20.81 -8.18 2.77
C THR A 92 19.40 -7.66 2.70
N TYR A 93 19.12 -7.13 1.53
CA TYR A 93 17.79 -6.79 1.06
C TYR A 93 17.32 -7.83 0.03
N ALA A 94 17.91 -9.03 0.02
CA ALA A 94 17.48 -10.11 -0.87
C ALA A 94 16.02 -10.48 -0.53
N GLY A 95 15.09 -10.24 -1.47
CA GLY A 95 13.65 -10.39 -1.21
C GLY A 95 13.04 -9.32 -0.31
N SER A 96 13.75 -8.21 -0.05
CA SER A 96 13.14 -7.07 0.62
C SER A 96 12.18 -6.40 -0.37
N TYR A 97 10.89 -6.52 -0.09
CA TYR A 97 9.86 -5.92 -0.93
C TYR A 97 10.01 -4.42 -1.12
N THR A 98 10.88 -3.79 -0.33
CA THR A 98 11.14 -2.37 -0.30
C THR A 98 12.47 -1.98 -0.99
N ALA A 99 13.18 -2.90 -1.63
CA ALA A 99 14.43 -2.56 -2.34
C ALA A 99 14.17 -1.70 -3.59
N PRO A 100 15.10 -0.78 -3.99
CA PRO A 100 14.98 -0.05 -5.25
C PRO A 100 14.69 -0.96 -6.44
N GLY A 101 13.69 -0.57 -7.25
CA GLY A 101 13.22 -1.35 -8.39
C GLY A 101 12.06 -2.31 -8.10
N THR A 102 11.70 -2.56 -6.84
CA THR A 102 10.50 -3.34 -6.51
C THR A 102 9.22 -2.52 -6.68
N LEU A 103 8.07 -3.20 -6.75
CA LEU A 103 6.77 -2.53 -6.82
C LEU A 103 6.52 -1.66 -5.58
N ALA A 104 6.71 -2.18 -4.36
CA ALA A 104 6.46 -1.38 -3.16
C ALA A 104 7.42 -0.19 -3.03
N TYR A 105 8.68 -0.33 -3.47
CA TYR A 105 9.60 0.81 -3.58
C TYR A 105 9.05 1.89 -4.49
N HIS A 106 8.59 1.49 -5.68
CA HIS A 106 8.04 2.41 -6.65
C HIS A 106 6.80 3.12 -6.12
N LEU A 107 5.83 2.38 -5.56
CA LEU A 107 4.58 2.94 -5.04
C LEU A 107 4.82 4.06 -4.04
N SER A 108 5.74 3.84 -3.11
CA SER A 108 6.06 4.82 -2.09
C SER A 108 6.84 6.02 -2.60
N THR A 109 7.87 5.81 -3.43
CA THR A 109 8.73 6.90 -3.91
C THR A 109 8.06 7.75 -4.98
N ASN A 110 7.20 7.16 -5.80
CA ASN A 110 6.45 7.84 -6.84
C ASN A 110 5.43 8.83 -6.25
N ALA A 111 4.69 8.41 -5.22
CA ALA A 111 3.79 9.30 -4.48
C ALA A 111 4.55 10.52 -3.89
N VAL A 112 5.75 10.29 -3.34
CA VAL A 112 6.62 11.38 -2.82
C VAL A 112 7.09 12.31 -3.95
N GLY A 113 7.56 11.75 -5.08
CA GLY A 113 8.04 12.55 -6.21
C GLY A 113 6.97 13.50 -6.75
N HIS A 114 5.72 13.04 -6.83
CA HIS A 114 4.59 13.88 -7.24
C HIS A 114 4.22 14.94 -6.19
N ALA A 115 4.40 14.65 -4.90
CA ALA A 115 4.12 15.62 -3.82
C ALA A 115 5.14 16.78 -3.72
N VAL A 116 6.39 16.58 -4.15
CA VAL A 116 7.46 17.60 -4.08
C VAL A 116 7.41 18.59 -5.26
N GLY A 117 6.79 18.23 -6.38
CA GLY A 117 6.77 19.03 -7.61
C GLY A 117 5.78 20.19 -7.67
N TYR A 118 4.74 20.20 -6.82
CA TYR A 118 3.67 21.22 -6.83
C TYR A 118 2.94 21.28 -5.47
N SER A 119 3.57 21.82 -4.41
CA SER A 119 2.90 21.89 -3.11
C SER A 119 2.90 23.27 -2.43
N ALA A 120 1.69 23.84 -2.28
CA ALA A 120 1.35 24.74 -1.16
C ALA A 120 0.34 24.03 -0.22
N VAL A 121 0.66 23.97 1.07
CA VAL A 121 0.26 22.97 2.10
C VAL A 121 -1.26 22.69 2.31
N TYR A 122 -2.20 23.41 1.67
CA TYR A 122 -3.65 23.18 1.85
C TYR A 122 -4.49 23.16 0.56
N SER A 123 -4.02 23.74 -0.54
CA SER A 123 -4.80 23.87 -1.78
C SER A 123 -4.74 22.63 -2.69
N ASN A 124 -3.84 21.69 -2.40
CA ASN A 124 -3.51 20.61 -3.34
C ASN A 124 -4.26 19.31 -3.05
N MET A 125 -4.96 19.20 -1.92
CA MET A 125 -5.74 18.00 -1.58
C MET A 125 -7.17 18.05 -2.11
N LEU A 126 -7.70 19.25 -2.37
CA LEU A 126 -9.03 19.41 -2.95
C LEU A 126 -8.98 19.30 -4.48
N GLU A 127 -9.72 18.32 -5.00
CA GLU A 127 -9.77 18.00 -6.42
C GLU A 127 -10.45 19.09 -7.28
N LEU A 128 -11.15 20.04 -6.64
CA LEU A 128 -11.96 21.07 -7.30
C LEU A 128 -11.64 22.47 -6.77
N ALA A 129 -11.42 23.42 -7.67
CA ALA A 129 -11.35 24.82 -7.28
C ALA A 129 -12.74 25.31 -6.79
N ASN A 130 -12.78 26.00 -5.64
CA ASN A 130 -13.98 26.59 -5.01
C ASN A 130 -14.99 25.60 -4.36
N TRP A 131 -14.59 24.36 -4.09
CA TRP A 131 -15.41 23.42 -3.29
C TRP A 131 -15.23 23.67 -1.79
N ALA A 132 -16.32 23.72 -1.00
CA ALA A 132 -16.31 24.05 0.43
C ALA A 132 -17.03 22.96 1.28
N PRO A 133 -16.32 22.29 2.23
CA PRO A 133 -16.83 21.10 2.94
C PRO A 133 -17.96 21.34 3.96
N ALA A 134 -18.10 22.56 4.49
CA ALA A 134 -18.80 22.76 5.78
C ALA A 134 -20.25 23.26 5.70
N THR A 135 -20.83 23.47 4.52
CA THR A 135 -21.94 24.44 4.44
C THR A 135 -23.32 23.90 4.05
N TYR A 136 -23.52 22.69 3.50
CA TYR A 136 -24.82 22.44 2.82
C TYR A 136 -25.47 21.06 3.00
N SER A 137 -26.73 21.11 3.46
CA SER A 137 -27.72 20.03 3.55
C SER A 137 -28.63 19.96 2.32
N GLY A 138 -28.06 20.02 1.11
CA GLY A 138 -28.79 20.00 -0.16
C GLY A 138 -27.96 19.39 -1.30
N THR A 139 -28.58 19.08 -2.44
CA THR A 139 -27.86 18.53 -3.59
C THR A 139 -26.79 19.52 -4.07
N ASN A 140 -25.51 19.12 -4.03
CA ASN A 140 -24.36 19.90 -4.53
C ASN A 140 -24.44 20.27 -6.02
N LEU A 141 -25.52 19.91 -6.71
CA LEU A 141 -25.78 20.08 -8.13
C LEU A 141 -25.46 21.50 -8.62
N ALA A 142 -25.82 22.54 -7.85
CA ALA A 142 -25.58 23.93 -8.21
C ALA A 142 -24.11 24.40 -8.04
N LEU A 143 -23.33 23.71 -7.20
CA LEU A 143 -21.91 24.03 -6.98
C LEU A 143 -20.99 23.31 -7.98
N LEU A 144 -21.45 22.20 -8.54
CA LEU A 144 -20.68 21.43 -9.53
C LEU A 144 -20.71 22.04 -10.93
N THR A 145 -21.62 22.98 -11.23
CA THR A 145 -21.78 23.55 -12.59
C THR A 145 -20.57 24.35 -13.08
N HIS A 146 -19.70 24.79 -12.16
CA HIS A 146 -18.46 25.54 -12.46
C HIS A 146 -17.21 24.83 -11.94
N ALA A 147 -17.32 23.53 -11.63
CA ALA A 147 -16.20 22.73 -11.16
C ALA A 147 -15.09 22.68 -12.21
N VAL A 148 -13.86 22.97 -11.79
CA VAL A 148 -12.65 22.86 -12.60
C VAL A 148 -11.56 22.16 -11.80
N TRP A 149 -10.66 21.47 -12.49
CA TRP A 149 -9.51 20.82 -11.87
C TRP A 149 -8.61 21.87 -11.22
N SER A 150 -8.18 21.59 -9.99
CA SER A 150 -7.13 22.38 -9.36
C SER A 150 -5.82 22.26 -10.14
N SER A 151 -5.33 23.37 -10.68
CA SER A 151 -4.03 23.44 -11.35
C SER A 151 -2.83 23.36 -10.39
N HIS A 152 -3.09 23.40 -9.09
CA HIS A 152 -2.09 23.30 -8.03
C HIS A 152 -2.18 21.95 -7.29
N CYS A 153 -3.01 21.01 -7.76
CA CYS A 153 -3.08 19.65 -7.21
C CYS A 153 -1.76 18.90 -7.42
N TRP A 154 -1.30 18.17 -6.42
CA TRP A 154 -0.02 17.45 -6.49
C TRP A 154 -0.05 16.22 -7.42
N LEU A 155 -1.25 15.70 -7.70
CA LEU A 155 -1.49 14.69 -8.73
C LEU A 155 -1.90 15.31 -10.07
N HIS A 156 -1.71 16.62 -10.28
CA HIS A 156 -1.98 17.24 -11.57
C HIS A 156 -1.23 16.51 -12.72
N GLY A 157 -1.96 16.14 -13.78
CA GLY A 157 -1.42 15.39 -14.91
C GLY A 157 -1.32 13.86 -14.70
N VAL A 158 -1.69 13.35 -13.51
CA VAL A 158 -1.87 11.91 -13.29
C VAL A 158 -3.15 11.44 -13.95
N ARG A 159 -3.07 10.29 -14.65
CA ARG A 159 -4.23 9.65 -15.29
C ARG A 159 -5.06 8.91 -14.27
N GLY A 160 -6.38 9.00 -14.44
CA GLY A 160 -7.34 8.23 -13.66
C GLY A 160 -8.10 9.02 -12.60
N LEU A 161 -7.64 10.22 -12.21
CA LEU A 161 -8.40 11.08 -11.28
C LEU A 161 -9.80 11.41 -11.83
N SER A 162 -9.87 11.79 -13.12
CA SER A 162 -11.12 12.11 -13.80
C SER A 162 -12.09 10.92 -13.94
N ALA A 163 -11.66 9.69 -13.65
CA ALA A 163 -12.53 8.52 -13.64
C ALA A 163 -13.45 8.46 -12.41
N THR A 164 -13.16 9.27 -11.39
CA THR A 164 -13.99 9.35 -10.18
C THR A 164 -15.07 10.40 -10.38
N CYS A 165 -16.31 10.11 -9.97
CA CYS A 165 -17.35 11.13 -10.01
C CYS A 165 -17.01 12.24 -9.01
N ILE A 166 -17.39 13.47 -9.33
CA ILE A 166 -17.17 14.63 -8.44
C ILE A 166 -18.42 14.99 -7.63
N GLY A 167 -19.45 14.15 -7.70
CA GLY A 167 -20.66 14.33 -6.94
C GLY A 167 -21.61 13.17 -7.10
N TYR A 168 -22.01 12.60 -5.96
CA TYR A 168 -23.23 11.81 -5.82
C TYR A 168 -23.72 11.80 -4.36
N SER A 169 -24.98 12.21 -4.13
CA SER A 169 -25.68 12.14 -2.83
C SER A 169 -27.20 12.09 -3.02
N ASN A 170 -27.88 11.35 -2.16
CA ASN A 170 -29.31 11.52 -1.91
C ASN A 170 -29.71 11.09 -0.48
N GLY A 171 -29.46 11.94 0.52
CA GLY A 171 -30.10 11.87 1.85
C GLY A 171 -29.25 12.40 3.00
N TYR A 172 -29.85 12.51 4.19
CA TYR A 172 -29.27 12.95 5.48
C TYR A 172 -28.01 12.17 5.96
N SER A 173 -27.42 11.31 5.13
CA SER A 173 -26.44 10.28 5.51
C SER A 173 -25.10 10.33 4.75
N GLY A 174 -24.78 11.41 4.02
CA GLY A 174 -23.43 11.64 3.47
C GLY A 174 -23.31 11.62 1.93
N GLN A 175 -22.18 12.10 1.44
CA GLN A 175 -21.78 12.08 0.03
C GLN A 175 -20.85 10.90 -0.19
N PHE A 176 -21.01 10.17 -1.29
CA PHE A 176 -20.11 9.08 -1.64
C PHE A 176 -19.84 9.02 -3.13
N LEU A 177 -18.71 8.43 -3.50
CA LEU A 177 -18.24 8.42 -4.87
C LEU A 177 -18.54 7.11 -5.60
N VAL A 178 -18.50 7.18 -6.93
CA VAL A 178 -18.40 6.03 -7.81
C VAL A 178 -17.17 6.17 -8.67
N THR A 179 -16.60 5.05 -9.07
CA THR A 179 -15.34 5.03 -9.81
C THR A 179 -15.50 4.27 -11.11
N MET A 180 -15.25 4.93 -12.24
CA MET A 180 -15.38 4.33 -13.57
C MET A 180 -14.32 3.26 -13.79
N ILE A 181 -14.75 2.10 -14.29
CA ILE A 181 -13.90 0.94 -14.65
C ILE A 181 -14.01 0.56 -16.14
N SER A 182 -14.88 1.26 -16.86
CA SER A 182 -15.01 1.26 -18.32
C SER A 182 -15.72 2.56 -18.73
N PRO A 183 -15.94 2.84 -20.02
CA PRO A 183 -16.71 4.01 -20.43
C PRO A 183 -18.14 4.08 -19.88
N ARG A 184 -18.75 2.95 -19.49
CA ARG A 184 -20.15 2.88 -19.04
C ARG A 184 -20.39 2.29 -17.66
N HIS A 185 -19.43 1.56 -17.11
CA HIS A 185 -19.59 0.86 -15.83
C HIS A 185 -18.71 1.45 -14.75
N TYR A 186 -19.24 1.50 -13.53
CA TYR A 186 -18.53 1.96 -12.34
C TYR A 186 -18.62 0.94 -11.21
N LEU A 187 -17.69 1.03 -10.26
CA LEU A 187 -17.72 0.32 -8.99
C LEU A 187 -18.09 1.25 -7.83
N ARG A 188 -18.65 0.65 -6.78
CA ARG A 188 -19.03 1.31 -5.52
C ARG A 188 -19.31 0.30 -4.41
N ALA A 189 -19.56 0.82 -3.20
CA ALA A 189 -20.08 0.01 -2.10
C ALA A 189 -21.53 -0.38 -2.35
N GLN A 190 -21.90 -1.61 -2.04
CA GLN A 190 -23.28 -2.09 -2.17
C GLN A 190 -24.19 -1.45 -1.13
N HIS A 191 -23.73 -1.30 0.12
CA HIS A 191 -24.55 -0.79 1.22
C HIS A 191 -25.00 0.67 1.04
N THR A 192 -24.36 1.44 0.15
CA THR A 192 -24.74 2.84 -0.09
C THR A 192 -26.03 2.99 -0.91
N GLY A 193 -26.69 1.89 -1.30
CA GLY A 193 -28.03 1.92 -1.91
C GLY A 193 -28.02 2.04 -3.44
N THR A 194 -28.92 2.83 -4.05
CA THR A 194 -28.94 3.09 -5.49
C THR A 194 -28.98 4.60 -5.76
N PRO A 195 -28.05 5.15 -6.55
CA PRO A 195 -28.39 5.70 -7.85
C PRO A 195 -29.65 6.56 -8.16
N ARG A 196 -30.27 7.40 -7.32
CA ARG A 196 -31.53 8.09 -7.74
C ARG A 196 -31.32 9.38 -8.54
N SER A 197 -30.16 10.02 -8.42
CA SER A 197 -29.83 11.25 -9.15
C SER A 197 -28.81 10.97 -10.26
N PRO A 198 -28.74 11.81 -11.31
CA PRO A 198 -27.62 11.78 -12.24
C PRO A 198 -26.28 11.97 -11.52
N ILE A 199 -25.25 11.26 -12.00
CA ILE A 199 -23.88 11.30 -11.48
C ILE A 199 -23.06 12.29 -12.32
N ALA A 200 -22.26 13.11 -11.66
CA ALA A 200 -21.42 14.13 -12.31
C ALA A 200 -19.96 13.66 -12.45
N PHE A 201 -19.40 13.78 -13.64
CA PHE A 201 -17.99 13.50 -13.92
C PHE A 201 -17.31 14.72 -14.51
N LEU A 202 -16.17 15.12 -13.94
CA LEU A 202 -15.37 16.21 -14.47
C LEU A 202 -14.26 15.67 -15.36
N ALA A 203 -14.30 16.03 -16.64
CA ALA A 203 -13.26 15.65 -17.58
C ALA A 203 -12.01 16.53 -17.45
N THR A 204 -10.87 16.02 -17.93
CA THR A 204 -9.56 16.72 -17.95
C THR A 204 -9.56 18.05 -18.71
N ASN A 205 -10.55 18.30 -19.57
CA ASN A 205 -10.76 19.56 -20.27
C ASN A 205 -11.70 20.53 -19.52
N ASN A 206 -11.96 20.30 -18.22
CA ASN A 206 -12.89 21.07 -17.39
C ASN A 206 -14.35 21.05 -17.86
N VAL A 207 -14.75 20.02 -18.61
CA VAL A 207 -16.15 19.83 -19.03
C VAL A 207 -16.84 18.82 -18.10
N LEU A 208 -18.03 19.20 -17.63
CA LEU A 208 -18.86 18.36 -16.77
C LEU A 208 -19.77 17.45 -17.61
N TYR A 209 -19.77 16.16 -17.29
CA TYR A 209 -20.63 15.15 -17.92
C TYR A 209 -21.57 14.55 -16.88
N TRP A 210 -22.88 14.70 -17.12
CA TRP A 210 -23.92 14.07 -16.30
C TRP A 210 -24.37 12.76 -16.94
N ARG A 211 -24.54 11.73 -16.11
CA ARG A 211 -25.04 10.42 -16.56
C ARG A 211 -26.09 9.89 -15.61
N LYS A 212 -27.14 9.29 -16.17
CA LYS A 212 -28.15 8.58 -15.36
C LYS A 212 -27.66 7.17 -15.10
N VAL A 213 -28.03 6.63 -13.96
CA VAL A 213 -27.82 5.21 -13.67
C VAL A 213 -29.00 4.43 -14.22
N VAL A 214 -28.70 3.43 -15.03
CA VAL A 214 -29.70 2.56 -15.67
C VAL A 214 -30.01 1.38 -14.78
N ASP A 215 -28.97 0.71 -14.30
CA ASP A 215 -29.09 -0.53 -13.53
C ASP A 215 -27.82 -0.76 -12.70
N GLN A 216 -27.93 -1.62 -11.69
CA GLN A 216 -26.82 -2.00 -10.82
C GLN A 216 -27.03 -3.38 -10.22
N ILE A 217 -25.93 -4.06 -9.89
CA ILE A 217 -25.97 -5.40 -9.31
C ILE A 217 -24.79 -5.64 -8.37
N GLN A 218 -25.08 -6.32 -7.25
CA GLN A 218 -24.06 -6.75 -6.29
C GLN A 218 -23.16 -7.86 -6.87
N VAL A 219 -21.88 -7.81 -6.53
CA VAL A 219 -20.88 -8.82 -6.87
C VAL A 219 -20.82 -9.86 -5.77
N GLY A 220 -21.36 -11.06 -6.04
CA GLY A 220 -21.42 -12.14 -5.04
C GLY A 220 -22.12 -11.69 -3.75
N VAL A 221 -21.48 -11.98 -2.61
CA VAL A 221 -21.88 -11.52 -1.25
C VAL A 221 -21.01 -10.37 -0.73
N SER A 222 -20.07 -9.90 -1.56
CA SER A 222 -19.17 -8.79 -1.24
C SER A 222 -19.94 -7.49 -1.14
N ASP A 223 -19.45 -6.53 -0.37
CA ASP A 223 -19.97 -5.15 -0.38
C ASP A 223 -19.60 -4.40 -1.67
N THR A 224 -19.31 -5.11 -2.76
CA THR A 224 -19.00 -4.53 -4.07
C THR A 224 -20.23 -4.57 -4.97
N ALA A 225 -20.53 -3.46 -5.63
CA ALA A 225 -21.55 -3.41 -6.67
C ALA A 225 -20.99 -2.85 -7.98
N VAL A 226 -21.49 -3.37 -9.11
CA VAL A 226 -21.29 -2.80 -10.44
C VAL A 226 -22.54 -2.01 -10.79
N GLY A 227 -22.37 -0.78 -11.21
CA GLY A 227 -23.45 0.01 -11.81
C GLY A 227 -23.16 0.36 -13.26
N MET A 228 -24.23 0.69 -13.99
CA MET A 228 -24.19 1.00 -15.42
C MET A 228 -24.84 2.36 -15.68
N LEU A 229 -24.18 3.15 -16.52
CA LEU A 229 -24.65 4.46 -16.98
C LEU A 229 -25.49 4.34 -18.25
N ASP A 230 -26.32 5.36 -18.50
CA ASP A 230 -27.19 5.46 -19.66
C ASP A 230 -26.43 5.63 -20.98
N THR A 231 -25.24 6.21 -20.95
CA THR A 231 -24.40 6.42 -22.14
C THR A 231 -22.92 6.43 -21.76
N ASP A 232 -22.05 6.05 -22.69
CA ASP A 232 -20.60 6.12 -22.50
C ASP A 232 -20.15 7.54 -22.10
N LEU A 233 -19.24 7.60 -21.15
CA LEU A 233 -18.45 8.78 -20.87
C LEU A 233 -17.35 8.91 -21.94
N PRO A 234 -16.98 10.15 -22.32
CA PRO A 234 -15.92 10.36 -23.29
C PRO A 234 -14.55 9.99 -22.72
N ALA A 235 -13.59 9.74 -23.60
CA ALA A 235 -12.22 9.40 -23.22
C ALA A 235 -11.54 10.47 -22.34
N SER A 236 -12.00 11.72 -22.36
CA SER A 236 -11.50 12.81 -21.51
C SER A 236 -11.84 12.66 -20.02
N VAL A 237 -12.85 11.86 -19.69
CA VAL A 237 -13.16 11.41 -18.32
C VAL A 237 -12.33 10.17 -17.98
N GLY A 238 -12.24 9.23 -18.91
CA GLY A 238 -11.45 8.01 -18.74
C GLY A 238 -12.08 7.02 -17.74
N TYR A 239 -11.30 6.02 -17.36
CA TYR A 239 -11.65 4.99 -16.37
C TYR A 239 -10.37 4.40 -15.78
N LEU A 240 -10.47 3.80 -14.59
CA LEU A 240 -9.31 3.20 -13.93
C LEU A 240 -9.12 1.73 -14.35
N PRO A 241 -7.87 1.31 -14.59
CA PRO A 241 -7.54 -0.10 -14.56
C PRO A 241 -7.55 -0.60 -13.10
N ILE A 242 -7.78 -1.90 -12.92
CA ILE A 242 -7.77 -2.57 -11.62
C ILE A 242 -6.43 -3.28 -11.39
N LEU A 243 -6.01 -3.36 -10.13
CA LEU A 243 -4.89 -4.18 -9.69
C LEU A 243 -5.09 -5.65 -10.13
N PRO A 244 -4.15 -6.28 -10.85
CA PRO A 244 -4.35 -7.63 -11.37
C PRO A 244 -4.33 -8.67 -10.23
N ALA A 245 -5.04 -9.80 -10.39
CA ALA A 245 -5.11 -10.86 -9.38
C ALA A 245 -3.74 -11.43 -8.96
N ASN A 246 -2.72 -11.36 -9.82
CA ASN A 246 -1.36 -11.83 -9.53
C ASN A 246 -0.47 -10.77 -8.85
N TYR A 247 -1.02 -9.65 -8.38
CA TYR A 247 -0.25 -8.61 -7.68
C TYR A 247 0.48 -9.14 -6.45
N THR A 248 -0.04 -10.18 -5.82
CA THR A 248 0.58 -10.84 -4.66
C THR A 248 1.95 -11.43 -4.98
N ASN A 249 2.25 -11.73 -6.25
CA ASN A 249 3.58 -12.17 -6.66
C ASN A 249 4.66 -11.08 -6.49
N TYR A 250 4.25 -9.82 -6.37
CA TYR A 250 5.15 -8.67 -6.24
C TYR A 250 5.20 -8.15 -4.80
N LEU A 251 4.54 -8.85 -3.87
CA LEU A 251 4.51 -8.60 -2.45
C LEU A 251 5.02 -9.84 -1.68
N PRO A 252 5.59 -9.67 -0.47
CA PRO A 252 5.99 -10.78 0.38
C PRO A 252 4.87 -11.79 0.60
N THR A 253 5.22 -13.07 0.51
CA THR A 253 4.30 -14.19 0.82
C THR A 253 4.11 -14.41 2.32
N THR A 254 4.97 -13.81 3.17
CA THR A 254 4.92 -13.97 4.63
C THR A 254 4.42 -12.70 5.31
N GLY A 255 3.33 -12.83 6.08
CA GLY A 255 2.80 -11.76 6.91
C GLY A 255 2.06 -10.68 6.12
N SER A 256 1.93 -9.51 6.73
CA SER A 256 1.26 -8.35 6.13
C SER A 256 2.26 -7.50 5.33
N SER A 257 1.84 -7.11 4.13
CA SER A 257 2.59 -6.19 3.27
C SER A 257 2.00 -4.80 3.36
N TYR A 258 2.85 -3.78 3.40
CA TYR A 258 2.44 -2.39 3.52
C TYR A 258 3.02 -1.59 2.35
N VAL A 259 2.17 -0.87 1.62
CA VAL A 259 2.59 -0.02 0.50
C VAL A 259 1.92 1.34 0.59
N GLN A 260 2.53 2.38 0.03
CA GLN A 260 1.87 3.68 -0.07
C GLN A 260 0.72 3.60 -1.07
N ALA A 261 -0.48 3.96 -0.62
CA ALA A 261 -1.65 4.08 -1.47
C ALA A 261 -2.26 5.48 -1.36
N ILE A 262 -3.21 5.77 -2.23
CA ILE A 262 -3.92 7.04 -2.32
C ILE A 262 -5.41 6.76 -2.17
N GLY A 263 -6.07 7.47 -1.27
CA GLY A 263 -7.51 7.41 -1.07
C GLY A 263 -8.16 8.77 -1.29
N LEU A 264 -9.48 8.79 -1.28
CA LEU A 264 -10.28 10.00 -1.44
C LEU A 264 -11.34 10.06 -0.33
N HIS A 265 -11.44 11.17 0.38
CA HIS A 265 -12.47 11.37 1.39
C HIS A 265 -13.81 11.81 0.81
N GLN A 266 -14.89 11.68 1.60
CA GLN A 266 -16.24 12.14 1.23
C GLN A 266 -16.29 13.63 0.85
N ASP A 267 -15.30 14.40 1.32
CA ASP A 267 -15.12 15.82 1.04
C ASP A 267 -14.26 16.05 -0.22
N LEU A 268 -14.02 15.01 -1.03
CA LEU A 268 -13.18 15.06 -2.22
C LEU A 268 -11.73 15.49 -1.92
N SER A 269 -11.28 15.32 -0.67
CA SER A 269 -9.89 15.50 -0.28
C SER A 269 -9.11 14.22 -0.53
N LEU A 270 -8.12 14.29 -1.42
CA LEU A 270 -7.16 13.20 -1.62
C LEU A 270 -6.25 13.06 -0.40
N PHE A 271 -5.91 11.82 -0.08
CA PHE A 271 -4.95 11.50 0.96
C PHE A 271 -4.04 10.36 0.58
N SER A 272 -2.98 10.17 1.36
CA SER A 272 -2.08 9.04 1.15
C SER A 272 -1.63 8.46 2.47
N GLN A 273 -1.78 7.14 2.61
CA GLN A 273 -1.43 6.38 3.81
C GLN A 273 -0.88 4.99 3.42
N PRO A 274 -0.28 4.26 4.37
CA PRO A 274 0.00 2.85 4.18
C PRO A 274 -1.28 2.06 4.02
N MET A 275 -1.36 1.30 2.93
CA MET A 275 -2.36 0.27 2.74
C MET A 275 -1.74 -1.09 3.08
N ARG A 276 -2.45 -1.85 3.89
CA ARG A 276 -2.08 -3.18 4.36
C ARG A 276 -2.75 -4.25 3.51
N PHE A 277 -1.94 -5.07 2.89
CA PHE A 277 -2.33 -6.32 2.23
C PHE A 277 -2.02 -7.48 3.17
N TRP A 278 -3.06 -8.11 3.72
CA TRP A 278 -2.93 -9.27 4.63
C TRP A 278 -3.93 -10.37 4.34
N ASP A 279 -5.14 -9.99 3.92
CA ASP A 279 -6.22 -10.86 3.47
C ASP A 279 -6.33 -10.71 1.95
N PRO A 280 -6.38 -11.80 1.17
CA PRO A 280 -6.64 -11.70 -0.26
C PRO A 280 -7.96 -10.97 -0.58
N ASN A 281 -8.98 -11.04 0.28
CA ASN A 281 -10.32 -10.52 0.02
C ASN A 281 -10.56 -9.10 0.53
N SER A 282 -9.65 -8.54 1.33
CA SER A 282 -9.83 -7.22 1.93
C SER A 282 -8.51 -6.47 2.03
N VAL A 283 -8.59 -5.16 1.86
CA VAL A 283 -7.48 -4.23 2.11
C VAL A 283 -7.92 -3.19 3.12
N VAL A 284 -6.97 -2.78 3.97
CA VAL A 284 -7.23 -1.79 5.02
C VAL A 284 -6.12 -0.76 5.06
N TRP A 285 -6.46 0.45 5.47
CA TRP A 285 -5.53 1.50 5.83
C TRP A 285 -4.89 1.19 7.18
N ASP A 286 -3.58 1.39 7.30
CA ASP A 286 -2.86 1.26 8.57
C ASP A 286 -2.07 2.53 8.88
N ARG A 287 -2.74 3.45 9.58
CA ARG A 287 -2.18 4.76 9.97
C ARG A 287 -1.09 4.66 11.05
N LEU A 288 -0.95 3.52 11.71
CA LEU A 288 -0.01 3.35 12.83
C LEU A 288 1.39 2.96 12.36
N ILE A 289 1.51 2.51 11.11
CA ILE A 289 2.78 2.13 10.50
C ILE A 289 3.30 3.31 9.70
N ALA A 290 4.57 3.67 9.87
CA ALA A 290 5.24 4.50 8.88
C ALA A 290 5.62 3.58 7.70
N PRO A 291 5.24 3.89 6.45
CA PRO A 291 5.72 3.10 5.34
C PRO A 291 7.26 3.20 5.32
N PRO A 292 7.98 2.10 5.03
CA PRO A 292 9.43 2.02 5.20
C PRO A 292 10.23 3.13 4.48
N PHE A 293 9.62 3.69 3.44
CA PHE A 293 9.86 5.00 2.86
C PHE A 293 8.52 5.46 2.27
N GLY A 294 8.28 6.76 2.19
CA GLY A 294 7.00 7.30 1.73
C GLY A 294 6.78 8.72 2.22
N LEU A 295 5.58 9.23 1.98
CA LEU A 295 5.13 10.50 2.51
C LEU A 295 5.16 10.37 4.05
N THR A 296 6.10 11.04 4.71
CA THR A 296 6.23 11.08 6.18
C THR A 296 4.88 11.38 6.86
N THR A 297 4.82 11.33 8.20
CA THR A 297 3.63 11.57 9.04
C THR A 297 2.79 12.80 8.70
N ASN A 298 3.31 13.75 7.92
CA ASN A 298 2.61 14.96 7.46
C ASN A 298 1.41 14.72 6.53
N TRP A 299 1.23 13.49 6.01
CA TRP A 299 0.12 13.12 5.11
C TRP A 299 -0.85 12.10 5.72
N ASN A 300 -0.55 11.64 6.94
CA ASN A 300 -1.46 10.82 7.73
C ASN A 300 -2.59 11.71 8.27
N ILE A 301 -3.72 11.69 7.59
CA ILE A 301 -4.94 12.33 8.06
C ILE A 301 -5.81 11.37 8.89
N ALA A 302 -6.70 11.92 9.72
CA ALA A 302 -7.64 11.10 10.46
C ALA A 302 -8.73 10.56 9.51
N LEU A 303 -8.76 9.25 9.30
CA LEU A 303 -9.90 8.59 8.67
C LEU A 303 -11.10 8.67 9.62
N TYR A 304 -12.27 9.04 9.11
CA TYR A 304 -13.49 9.09 9.89
C TYR A 304 -14.62 8.32 9.19
N SER A 305 -15.64 7.94 9.94
CA SER A 305 -16.77 7.21 9.41
C SER A 305 -17.54 8.06 8.40
N GLY A 306 -17.97 7.47 7.28
CA GLY A 306 -18.76 8.15 6.24
C GLY A 306 -18.20 8.07 4.82
N ASP A 307 -16.94 7.66 4.64
CA ASP A 307 -16.25 7.62 3.33
C ASP A 307 -16.71 6.49 2.38
N SER A 308 -17.81 5.80 2.68
CA SER A 308 -18.24 4.62 1.95
C SER A 308 -18.27 4.81 0.43
N SER A 309 -17.87 3.81 -0.35
CA SER A 309 -17.72 3.82 -1.82
C SER A 309 -16.57 4.63 -2.39
N ASN A 310 -15.86 5.41 -1.58
CA ASN A 310 -14.74 6.19 -2.10
C ASN A 310 -13.57 5.29 -2.50
N PRO A 311 -12.88 5.61 -3.62
CA PRO A 311 -11.86 4.72 -4.17
C PRO A 311 -10.54 4.79 -3.42
N ASP A 312 -9.93 3.62 -3.27
CA ASP A 312 -8.54 3.49 -2.87
C ASP A 312 -7.72 2.91 -4.01
N MET A 313 -6.58 3.55 -4.25
CA MET A 313 -5.80 3.40 -5.47
C MET A 313 -4.32 3.33 -5.17
N LEU A 314 -3.56 2.72 -6.09
CA LEU A 314 -2.11 2.81 -6.14
C LEU A 314 -1.68 3.79 -7.23
N LEU A 315 -0.62 4.56 -7.00
CA LEU A 315 0.00 5.39 -8.04
C LEU A 315 1.17 4.63 -8.69
N ILE A 316 0.92 4.08 -9.89
CA ILE A 316 1.91 3.31 -10.63
C ILE A 316 2.33 4.09 -11.88
N GLY A 317 3.53 4.67 -11.84
CA GLY A 317 3.97 5.67 -12.82
C GLY A 317 3.08 6.90 -12.76
N ASN A 318 2.48 7.30 -13.89
CA ASN A 318 1.52 8.40 -13.94
C ASN A 318 0.05 7.93 -13.98
N GLN A 319 -0.24 6.71 -13.52
CA GLN A 319 -1.56 6.10 -13.59
C GLN A 319 -2.02 5.69 -12.20
N LEU A 320 -3.22 6.12 -11.83
CA LEU A 320 -3.93 5.54 -10.69
C LEU A 320 -4.47 4.15 -11.07
N VAL A 321 -4.33 3.20 -10.16
CA VAL A 321 -4.77 1.81 -10.33
C VAL A 321 -5.69 1.47 -9.17
N LEU A 322 -6.93 1.09 -9.48
CA LEU A 322 -7.96 0.86 -8.48
C LEU A 322 -7.73 -0.46 -7.73
N VAL A 323 -7.82 -0.40 -6.39
CA VAL A 323 -7.64 -1.57 -5.51
C VAL A 323 -8.94 -1.95 -4.82
N THR A 324 -9.61 -0.96 -4.24
CA THR A 324 -10.84 -1.17 -3.47
C THR A 324 -11.68 0.10 -3.47
N HIS A 325 -12.76 0.06 -2.70
CA HIS A 325 -13.48 1.20 -2.20
C HIS A 325 -13.68 1.05 -0.68
N HIS A 326 -13.94 2.15 0.01
CA HIS A 326 -14.30 2.10 1.43
C HIS A 326 -15.65 1.39 1.63
N ALA A 327 -15.64 0.24 2.32
CA ALA A 327 -16.84 -0.41 2.87
C ALA A 327 -16.98 -0.14 4.38
N ALA A 328 -15.87 0.22 5.02
CA ALA A 328 -15.76 0.67 6.40
C ALA A 328 -14.83 1.89 6.47
N ALA A 329 -14.68 2.48 7.66
CA ALA A 329 -13.84 3.67 7.84
C ALA A 329 -12.37 3.43 7.48
N ASP A 330 -11.88 2.19 7.64
CA ASP A 330 -10.48 1.82 7.48
C ASP A 330 -10.22 0.88 6.29
N GLY A 331 -11.18 0.65 5.39
CA GLY A 331 -10.93 -0.13 4.19
C GLY A 331 -12.14 -0.80 3.57
N GLY A 332 -11.91 -1.84 2.77
CA GLY A 332 -12.97 -2.52 2.06
C GLY A 332 -12.55 -3.77 1.28
N PRO A 333 -13.43 -4.28 0.41
CA PRO A 333 -13.23 -5.53 -0.30
C PRO A 333 -12.21 -5.35 -1.44
N ASN A 334 -11.23 -6.24 -1.51
CA ASN A 334 -10.21 -6.22 -2.55
C ASN A 334 -10.84 -6.60 -3.91
N TYR A 335 -10.68 -5.77 -4.94
CA TYR A 335 -11.25 -6.05 -6.26
C TYR A 335 -10.45 -7.10 -7.04
N ALA A 336 -9.15 -7.25 -6.77
CA ALA A 336 -8.27 -8.16 -7.51
C ALA A 336 -8.79 -9.62 -7.56
N PRO A 337 -9.23 -10.26 -6.45
CA PRO A 337 -9.82 -11.60 -6.50
C PRO A 337 -11.23 -11.62 -7.12
N GLN A 338 -11.90 -10.46 -7.24
CA GLN A 338 -13.28 -10.35 -7.72
C GLN A 338 -13.37 -10.08 -9.24
N ILE A 339 -12.25 -9.92 -9.95
CA ILE A 339 -12.22 -9.51 -11.37
C ILE A 339 -13.17 -10.33 -12.25
N SER A 340 -13.16 -11.66 -12.14
CA SER A 340 -14.04 -12.53 -12.92
C SER A 340 -15.52 -12.30 -12.60
N ALA A 341 -15.86 -12.14 -11.32
CA ALA A 341 -17.23 -11.88 -10.89
C ALA A 341 -17.71 -10.48 -11.30
N ILE A 342 -16.85 -9.46 -11.23
CA ILE A 342 -17.14 -8.11 -11.71
C ILE A 342 -17.41 -8.14 -13.23
N ASN A 343 -16.56 -8.79 -14.01
CA ASN A 343 -16.77 -8.93 -15.46
C ASN A 343 -18.09 -9.64 -15.79
N GLN A 344 -18.45 -10.68 -15.03
CA GLN A 344 -19.73 -11.35 -15.20
C GLN A 344 -20.92 -10.41 -14.91
N ARG A 345 -20.81 -9.55 -13.90
CA ARG A 345 -21.83 -8.54 -13.58
C ARG A 345 -21.92 -7.44 -14.63
N MET A 346 -20.79 -6.95 -15.17
CA MET A 346 -20.78 -5.99 -16.28
C MET A 346 -21.47 -6.57 -17.52
N HIS A 347 -21.15 -7.81 -17.87
CA HIS A 347 -21.76 -8.52 -19.00
C HIS A 347 -23.27 -8.71 -18.80
N TYR A 348 -23.68 -9.10 -17.59
CA TYR A 348 -25.08 -9.24 -17.22
C TYR A 348 -25.84 -7.92 -17.40
N LEU A 349 -25.32 -6.80 -16.86
CA LEU A 349 -25.96 -5.49 -16.98
C LEU A 349 -26.08 -5.06 -18.45
N SER A 350 -25.02 -5.24 -19.24
CA SER A 350 -25.02 -4.89 -20.67
C SER A 350 -26.08 -5.69 -21.44
N THR A 351 -26.16 -7.00 -21.19
CA THR A 351 -27.13 -7.89 -21.82
C THR A 351 -28.57 -7.57 -21.43
N ASN A 352 -28.83 -7.42 -20.12
CA ASN A 352 -30.16 -7.19 -19.57
C ASN A 352 -30.74 -5.82 -19.96
N ASN A 353 -29.86 -4.84 -20.21
CA ASN A 353 -30.24 -3.50 -20.65
C ASN A 353 -30.09 -3.29 -22.17
N HIS A 354 -29.95 -4.38 -22.95
CA HIS A 354 -29.87 -4.39 -24.41
C HIS A 354 -28.78 -3.48 -25.00
N VAL A 355 -27.68 -3.30 -24.27
CA VAL A 355 -26.52 -2.55 -24.74
C VAL A 355 -25.56 -3.49 -25.46
N ARG A 356 -25.24 -3.16 -26.70
CA ARG A 356 -24.41 -4.01 -27.58
C ARG A 356 -22.93 -4.05 -27.20
N THR A 357 -22.48 -3.12 -26.35
CA THR A 357 -21.06 -2.99 -26.00
C THR A 357 -20.77 -3.76 -24.72
N ASP A 358 -20.00 -4.85 -24.84
CA ASP A 358 -19.64 -5.74 -23.73
C ASP A 358 -18.24 -5.39 -23.19
N TYR A 359 -18.18 -4.39 -22.33
CA TYR A 359 -16.93 -3.96 -21.71
C TYR A 359 -16.44 -4.99 -20.68
N ARG A 360 -15.11 -5.05 -20.52
CA ARG A 360 -14.44 -5.83 -19.47
C ARG A 360 -13.48 -4.94 -18.71
N LEU A 361 -13.21 -5.32 -17.46
CA LEU A 361 -12.17 -4.75 -16.65
C LEU A 361 -10.84 -4.77 -17.38
N THR A 362 -10.17 -3.62 -17.37
CA THR A 362 -8.77 -3.51 -17.76
C THR A 362 -7.92 -3.71 -16.51
N THR A 363 -6.95 -4.62 -16.56
CA THR A 363 -5.97 -4.78 -15.47
C THR A 363 -4.70 -3.99 -15.76
N PHE A 364 -4.09 -3.42 -14.73
CA PHE A 364 -2.82 -2.73 -14.90
C PHE A 364 -1.66 -3.75 -14.94
N PRO A 365 -0.81 -3.76 -15.98
CA PRO A 365 0.26 -4.74 -16.10
C PRO A 365 1.38 -4.46 -15.07
N LEU A 366 1.76 -5.49 -14.31
CA LEU A 366 2.84 -5.43 -13.31
C LEU A 366 4.19 -6.01 -13.78
N GLY A 367 4.34 -6.32 -15.07
CA GLY A 367 5.54 -6.99 -15.60
C GLY A 367 6.84 -6.18 -15.53
N ASN A 368 6.77 -4.89 -15.19
CA ASN A 368 7.95 -4.02 -15.06
C ASN A 368 8.66 -4.16 -13.71
N TRP A 369 8.09 -4.91 -12.77
CA TRP A 369 8.64 -5.06 -11.42
C TRP A 369 9.07 -6.51 -11.17
N PRO A 370 10.12 -6.74 -10.36
CA PRO A 370 10.54 -8.08 -10.00
C PRO A 370 9.48 -8.73 -9.10
N VAL A 371 9.30 -10.04 -9.30
CA VAL A 371 8.53 -10.92 -8.42
C VAL A 371 9.32 -11.20 -7.14
N ILE A 372 8.62 -11.24 -6.00
CA ILE A 372 9.20 -11.32 -4.66
C ILE A 372 8.49 -12.48 -3.95
N HIS A 373 8.96 -13.70 -4.18
CA HIS A 373 8.40 -14.92 -3.58
C HIS A 373 8.88 -15.14 -2.14
#